data_AF-W9PWT7-F1
#
_entry.id   AF-W9PWT7-F1
#
_cell.length_a   1.000
_cell.length_b   1.000
_cell.length_c   1.000
_cell.angle_alpha   90.00
_cell.angle_beta   90.00
_cell.angle_gamma   90.00
#
_symmetry.space_group_name_H-M   'P 1'
#
loop_
_entity.id
_entity.type
_entity.pdbx_description
1 polymer ?
#
loop_
_entity_poly.entity_id
_entity_poly.type
_entity_poly.pdbx_seq_one_letter_code
_entity_poly.pdbx_strand_id
1 'polypeptide(L)'
;MSYSVKDRFAIVPGSGSGIGHALVRPLLNAGCWVAVANDPDNAHVGQYKTFTINTVGPIRLTQTALDYWQQHAEVQGNLLFMASMGGYMHSTQTPLYFASKAPLVSMVKSLSGLKRAVGVSNAAICPGPAHTPIFEQEYCRDRLQRGDVALEPEHVAELTLKVFQEPQYGDGNIVEIMMIGSKEEQSVHVHEVGLEALYPTVGPLDVGTGAMAEELKFFEKVKEKGMRSSSQT
;
A
#
# COMPACT_ATOMS: atom_id res chain seq x y z
N MET A 1 31.97 -10.45 2.31
CA MET A 1 32.35 -11.42 1.25
C MET A 1 31.66 -11.02 -0.03
N SER A 2 32.34 -11.00 -1.18
CA SER A 2 31.68 -10.73 -2.46
C SER A 2 31.06 -12.01 -3.02
N TYR A 3 29.84 -11.91 -3.53
CA TYR A 3 29.09 -13.04 -4.08
C TYR A 3 29.32 -13.13 -5.59
N SER A 4 29.80 -14.27 -6.09
CA SER A 4 30.00 -14.49 -7.53
C SER A 4 28.72 -15.00 -8.20
N VAL A 5 28.39 -14.41 -9.35
CA VAL A 5 27.23 -14.79 -10.18
C VAL A 5 27.58 -15.69 -11.37
N LYS A 6 28.87 -16.00 -11.57
CA LYS A 6 29.33 -16.88 -12.64
C LYS A 6 28.81 -18.31 -12.43
N ASP A 7 28.33 -18.94 -13.50
CA ASP A 7 27.76 -20.29 -13.52
C ASP A 7 26.56 -20.45 -12.56
N ARG A 8 25.87 -19.35 -12.26
CA ARG A 8 24.62 -19.31 -11.46
C ARG A 8 23.41 -19.06 -12.34
N PHE A 9 22.23 -19.35 -11.82
CA PHE A 9 20.96 -19.05 -12.50
C PHE A 9 20.31 -17.81 -11.88
N ALA A 10 19.86 -16.88 -12.71
CA ALA A 10 19.12 -15.69 -12.32
C ALA A 10 17.77 -15.64 -13.06
N ILE A 11 16.71 -15.31 -12.34
CA ILE A 11 15.39 -15.02 -12.92
C ILE A 11 15.20 -13.52 -12.86
N VAL A 12 14.98 -12.89 -14.02
CA VAL A 12 14.74 -11.45 -14.11
C VAL A 12 13.31 -11.23 -14.59
N PRO A 13 12.34 -11.00 -13.68
CA PRO A 13 10.97 -10.68 -14.06
C PRO A 13 10.89 -9.30 -14.72
N GLY A 14 9.94 -9.12 -15.65
CA GLY A 14 9.76 -7.86 -16.38
C GLY A 14 10.93 -7.52 -17.31
N SER A 15 11.70 -8.52 -17.76
CA SER A 15 12.89 -8.32 -18.60
C SER A 15 12.61 -8.20 -20.10
N GLY A 16 11.33 -8.16 -20.48
CA GLY A 16 10.92 -7.86 -21.85
C GLY A 16 11.29 -6.44 -22.29
N SER A 17 11.48 -5.49 -21.37
CA SER A 17 11.90 -4.13 -21.68
C SER A 17 12.56 -3.42 -20.48
N GLY A 18 13.01 -2.17 -20.67
CA GLY A 18 13.42 -1.27 -19.59
C GLY A 18 14.57 -1.78 -18.70
N ILE A 19 14.44 -1.54 -17.39
CA ILE A 19 15.48 -1.84 -16.40
C ILE A 19 15.78 -3.34 -16.32
N GLY A 20 14.73 -4.18 -16.35
CA GLY A 20 14.89 -5.64 -16.33
C GLY A 20 15.68 -6.13 -17.55
N HIS A 21 15.36 -5.62 -18.73
CA HIS A 21 16.10 -5.94 -19.96
C HIS A 21 17.57 -5.50 -19.90
N ALA A 22 17.83 -4.29 -19.39
CA ALA A 22 19.17 -3.76 -19.24
C ALA A 22 20.02 -4.58 -18.25
N LEU A 23 19.40 -5.21 -17.25
CA LEU A 23 20.07 -6.08 -16.27
C LEU A 23 20.47 -7.45 -16.83
N VAL A 24 19.76 -7.96 -17.85
CA VAL A 24 20.04 -9.28 -18.44
C VAL A 24 21.44 -9.34 -19.05
N ARG A 25 21.85 -8.29 -19.79
CA ARG A 25 23.12 -8.29 -20.53
C ARG A 25 24.36 -8.35 -19.61
N PRO A 26 24.47 -7.55 -18.54
CA PRO A 26 25.54 -7.69 -17.56
C PRO A 26 25.58 -9.06 -16.89
N LEU A 27 24.42 -9.65 -16.54
CA LEU A 27 24.36 -10.98 -15.91
C LEU A 27 24.88 -12.07 -16.85
N LEU A 28 24.45 -12.07 -18.12
CA LEU A 28 24.96 -12.98 -19.14
C LEU A 28 26.47 -12.82 -19.35
N ASN A 29 26.95 -11.59 -19.46
CA ASN A 29 28.39 -11.29 -19.62
C ASN A 29 29.22 -11.73 -18.41
N ALA A 30 28.64 -11.73 -17.21
CA ALA A 30 29.27 -12.25 -15.99
C ALA A 30 29.24 -13.79 -15.90
N GLY A 31 28.72 -14.49 -16.91
CA GLY A 31 28.62 -15.95 -16.97
C GLY A 31 27.42 -16.51 -16.20
N CYS A 32 26.40 -15.70 -15.92
CA CYS A 32 25.15 -16.15 -15.31
C CYS A 32 24.20 -16.69 -16.39
N TRP A 33 23.49 -17.78 -16.10
CA TRP A 33 22.36 -18.23 -16.89
C TRP A 33 21.14 -17.42 -16.49
N VAL A 34 20.51 -16.74 -17.46
CA VAL A 34 19.40 -15.82 -17.17
C VAL A 34 18.12 -16.33 -17.79
N ALA A 35 17.09 -16.54 -16.97
CA ALA A 35 15.72 -16.69 -17.44
C ALA A 35 15.07 -15.31 -17.61
N VAL A 36 14.68 -15.02 -18.84
CA VAL A 36 13.91 -13.84 -19.20
C VAL A 36 12.43 -14.19 -19.03
N ALA A 37 11.77 -13.55 -18.08
CA ALA A 37 10.35 -13.76 -17.79
C ALA A 37 9.55 -12.51 -18.17
N ASN A 38 8.54 -12.72 -19.02
CA ASN A 38 7.53 -11.74 -19.37
C ASN A 38 6.16 -12.38 -19.10
N ASP A 39 5.41 -11.82 -18.15
CA ASP A 39 4.06 -12.29 -17.81
C ASP A 39 3.06 -11.40 -18.56
N PRO A 40 2.05 -11.94 -19.27
CA PRO A 40 1.05 -11.10 -19.90
C PRO A 40 0.21 -10.35 -18.86
N ASP A 41 -0.23 -9.14 -19.22
CA ASP A 41 -1.01 -8.25 -18.36
C ASP A 41 -2.34 -8.85 -17.85
N ASN A 42 -2.78 -9.97 -18.44
CA ASN A 42 -4.06 -10.64 -18.17
C ASN A 42 -3.93 -12.06 -17.56
N ALA A 43 -2.77 -12.47 -17.03
CA ALA A 43 -2.60 -13.81 -16.48
C ALA A 43 -3.56 -14.11 -15.29
N HIS A 44 -4.06 -15.35 -15.21
CA HIS A 44 -5.28 -15.68 -14.44
C HIS A 44 -5.04 -16.46 -13.13
N VAL A 45 -3.85 -17.00 -12.85
CA VAL A 45 -3.67 -18.00 -11.76
C VAL A 45 -3.26 -17.36 -10.44
N GLY A 46 -4.02 -17.62 -9.37
CA GLY A 46 -3.65 -17.59 -7.94
C GLY A 46 -3.13 -16.27 -7.35
N GLN A 47 -2.02 -15.76 -7.86
CA GLN A 47 -1.31 -14.56 -7.41
C GLN A 47 -2.11 -13.29 -7.74
N TYR A 48 -2.70 -13.22 -8.93
CA TYR A 48 -3.52 -12.08 -9.36
C TYR A 48 -4.78 -11.88 -8.53
N LYS A 49 -5.37 -12.95 -7.96
CA LYS A 49 -6.60 -12.82 -7.17
C LYS A 49 -6.37 -12.01 -5.89
N THR A 50 -5.27 -12.26 -5.18
CA THR A 50 -4.90 -11.53 -3.96
C THR A 50 -4.69 -10.04 -4.24
N PHE A 51 -3.95 -9.69 -5.29
CA PHE A 51 -3.77 -8.29 -5.70
C PHE A 51 -5.06 -7.67 -6.25
N THR A 52 -5.86 -8.42 -7.00
CA THR A 52 -7.14 -7.91 -7.52
C THR A 52 -8.07 -7.51 -6.37
N ILE A 53 -8.15 -8.34 -5.32
CA ILE A 53 -8.99 -8.09 -4.16
C ILE A 53 -8.38 -7.03 -3.24
N ASN A 54 -7.11 -7.18 -2.85
CA ASN A 54 -6.50 -6.34 -1.82
C ASN A 54 -5.98 -5.00 -2.37
N THR A 55 -5.72 -4.90 -3.67
CA THR A 55 -5.09 -3.72 -4.30
C THR A 55 -6.02 -3.08 -5.32
N VAL A 56 -6.37 -3.81 -6.39
CA VAL A 56 -7.10 -3.22 -7.54
C VAL A 56 -8.50 -2.78 -7.15
N GLY A 57 -9.24 -3.61 -6.40
CA GLY A 57 -10.58 -3.30 -5.92
C GLY A 57 -10.65 -1.97 -5.15
N PRO A 58 -9.88 -1.81 -4.06
CA PRO A 58 -9.80 -0.56 -3.31
C PRO A 58 -9.40 0.64 -4.19
N ILE A 59 -8.39 0.52 -5.05
CA ILE A 59 -7.94 1.63 -5.92
C ILE A 59 -9.06 2.08 -6.86
N ARG A 60 -9.77 1.13 -7.50
CA ARG A 60 -10.89 1.45 -8.40
C ARG A 60 -12.06 2.09 -7.66
N LEU A 61 -12.35 1.59 -6.45
CA LEU A 61 -13.39 2.18 -5.61
C LEU A 61 -13.03 3.62 -5.23
N THR A 62 -11.78 3.86 -4.85
CA THR A 62 -11.26 5.21 -4.56
C THR A 62 -11.42 6.14 -5.76
N GLN A 63 -11.04 5.71 -6.97
CA GLN A 63 -11.22 6.52 -8.19
C GLN A 63 -12.70 6.88 -8.42
N THR A 64 -13.61 5.91 -8.25
CA THR A 64 -15.05 6.11 -8.42
C THR A 64 -15.62 7.04 -7.35
N ALA A 65 -15.22 6.87 -6.08
CA ALA A 65 -15.66 7.71 -4.97
C ALA A 65 -15.19 9.16 -5.14
N LEU A 66 -13.94 9.34 -5.58
CA LEU A 66 -13.40 10.66 -5.83
C LEU A 66 -14.08 11.35 -7.02
N ASP A 67 -14.46 10.60 -8.06
CA ASP A 67 -15.27 11.13 -9.17
C ASP A 67 -16.65 11.59 -8.71
N TYR A 68 -17.27 10.83 -7.81
CA TYR A 68 -18.55 11.20 -7.20
C TYR A 68 -18.44 12.48 -6.37
N TRP A 69 -17.51 12.58 -5.42
CA TRP A 69 -17.40 13.78 -4.57
C TRP A 69 -17.00 15.04 -5.34
N GLN A 70 -16.33 14.91 -6.48
CA GLN A 70 -16.09 16.05 -7.38
C GLN A 70 -17.37 16.57 -8.01
N GLN A 71 -18.31 15.69 -8.34
CA GLN A 71 -19.61 16.06 -8.91
C GLN A 71 -20.61 16.51 -7.84
N HIS A 72 -20.31 16.23 -6.57
CA HIS A 72 -21.16 16.45 -5.41
C HIS A 72 -20.38 17.14 -4.29
N ALA A 73 -19.84 18.33 -4.56
CA ALA A 73 -18.97 19.07 -3.65
C ALA A 73 -19.64 19.44 -2.31
N GLU A 74 -20.98 19.40 -2.25
CA GLU A 74 -21.78 19.54 -1.03
C GLU A 74 -21.68 18.34 -0.08
N VAL A 75 -21.22 17.18 -0.57
CA VAL A 75 -21.10 15.94 0.20
C VAL A 75 -19.67 15.79 0.70
N GLN A 76 -19.50 15.73 2.03
CA GLN A 76 -18.20 15.46 2.63
C GLN A 76 -17.75 14.02 2.37
N GLY A 77 -16.49 13.87 1.95
CA GLY A 77 -15.89 12.56 1.70
C GLY A 77 -14.86 12.16 2.75
N ASN A 78 -14.85 10.89 3.12
CA ASN A 78 -13.82 10.29 3.96
C ASN A 78 -13.47 8.89 3.47
N LEU A 79 -12.21 8.69 3.07
CA LEU A 79 -11.67 7.42 2.60
C LEU A 79 -10.86 6.77 3.71
N LEU A 80 -11.31 5.61 4.20
CA LEU A 80 -10.53 4.79 5.11
C LEU A 80 -10.12 3.48 4.45
N PHE A 81 -8.81 3.26 4.38
CA PHE A 81 -8.22 2.08 3.78
C PHE A 81 -7.96 1.03 4.85
N MET A 82 -8.55 -0.15 4.67
CA MET A 82 -8.23 -1.32 5.48
C MET A 82 -6.93 -1.96 4.97
N ALA A 83 -5.80 -1.44 5.45
CA ALA A 83 -4.47 -1.92 5.12
C ALA A 83 -4.09 -3.11 6.02
N SER A 84 -2.89 -3.09 6.58
CA SER A 84 -2.35 -4.04 7.56
C SER A 84 -0.94 -3.55 7.94
N MET A 85 -0.45 -3.91 9.12
CA MET A 85 0.98 -3.78 9.40
C MET A 85 1.84 -4.50 8.34
N GLY A 86 1.29 -5.52 7.68
CA GLY A 86 1.92 -6.18 6.55
C GLY A 86 2.12 -5.32 5.29
N GLY A 87 1.66 -4.07 5.28
CA GLY A 87 1.99 -3.10 4.23
C GLY A 87 3.40 -2.50 4.36
N TYR A 88 4.04 -2.63 5.53
CA TYR A 88 5.39 -2.12 5.80
C TYR A 88 6.26 -3.06 6.64
N MET A 89 5.68 -4.12 7.21
CA MET A 89 6.41 -5.27 7.74
C MET A 89 6.58 -6.34 6.66
N HIS A 90 7.34 -7.41 6.95
CA HIS A 90 7.63 -8.47 5.98
C HIS A 90 7.60 -9.85 6.64
N SER A 91 7.07 -10.85 5.95
CA SER A 91 7.06 -12.25 6.39
C SER A 91 7.22 -13.19 5.20
N THR A 92 8.06 -14.22 5.37
CA THR A 92 8.30 -15.27 4.37
C THR A 92 7.13 -16.25 4.22
N GLN A 93 6.23 -16.33 5.21
CA GLN A 93 5.11 -17.27 5.19
C GLN A 93 4.00 -16.85 4.21
N THR A 94 3.77 -15.54 4.05
CA THR A 94 2.67 -15.02 3.20
C THR A 94 3.09 -13.79 2.38
N PRO A 95 4.22 -13.83 1.66
CA PRO A 95 4.83 -12.65 1.03
C PRO A 95 3.89 -11.92 0.05
N LEU A 96 3.02 -12.65 -0.66
CA LEU A 96 2.05 -12.06 -1.58
C LEU A 96 0.96 -11.24 -0.87
N TYR A 97 0.54 -11.65 0.34
CA TYR A 97 -0.41 -10.88 1.13
C TYR A 97 0.21 -9.55 1.55
N PHE A 98 1.44 -9.59 2.10
CA PHE A 98 2.18 -8.40 2.52
C PHE A 98 2.39 -7.43 1.34
N ALA A 99 2.89 -7.96 0.21
CA ALA A 99 3.05 -7.19 -1.02
C ALA A 99 1.73 -6.59 -1.54
N SER A 100 0.60 -7.29 -1.40
CA SER A 100 -0.71 -6.78 -1.83
C SER A 100 -1.30 -5.67 -0.93
N LYS A 101 -0.81 -5.55 0.31
CA LYS A 101 -1.26 -4.54 1.27
C LYS A 101 -0.44 -3.25 1.21
N ALA A 102 0.83 -3.34 0.82
CA ALA A 102 1.72 -2.18 0.68
C ALA A 102 1.17 -1.07 -0.25
N PRO A 103 0.53 -1.36 -1.40
CA PRO A 103 -0.05 -0.34 -2.25
C PRO A 103 -1.08 0.55 -1.57
N LEU A 104 -1.84 0.05 -0.59
CA LEU A 104 -2.84 0.86 0.12
C LEU A 104 -2.19 1.92 0.99
N VAL A 105 -1.07 1.59 1.64
CA VAL A 105 -0.27 2.53 2.43
C VAL A 105 0.28 3.64 1.53
N SER A 106 0.83 3.26 0.37
CA SER A 106 1.30 4.23 -0.63
C SER A 106 0.17 5.10 -1.16
N MET A 107 -1.00 4.52 -1.46
CA MET A 107 -2.15 5.26 -1.98
C MET A 107 -2.60 6.34 -0.99
N VAL A 108 -2.69 6.00 0.30
CA VAL A 108 -3.05 6.97 1.35
C VAL A 108 -2.08 8.15 1.39
N LYS A 109 -0.76 7.89 1.35
CA LYS A 109 0.24 8.98 1.28
C LYS A 109 0.16 9.78 -0.03
N SER A 110 -0.06 9.13 -1.17
CA SER A 110 -0.22 9.82 -2.45
C SER A 110 -1.48 10.69 -2.52
N LEU A 111 -2.49 10.39 -1.71
CA LEU A 111 -3.71 11.17 -1.58
C LEU A 111 -3.65 12.19 -0.44
N SER A 112 -2.53 12.32 0.26
CA SER A 112 -2.32 13.43 1.20
C SER A 112 -2.56 14.76 0.49
N GLY A 113 -3.23 15.69 1.17
CA GLY A 113 -3.62 16.98 0.61
C GLY A 113 -4.99 17.00 -0.08
N LEU A 114 -5.63 15.85 -0.36
CA LEU A 114 -7.01 15.82 -0.87
C LEU A 114 -7.98 16.59 0.03
N LYS A 115 -7.78 16.52 1.35
CA LYS A 115 -8.61 17.24 2.32
C LYS A 115 -8.57 18.74 2.08
N ARG A 116 -7.37 19.28 1.78
CA ARG A 116 -7.18 20.70 1.43
C ARG A 116 -7.65 21.03 0.01
N ALA A 117 -7.47 20.12 -0.94
CA ALA A 117 -7.75 20.39 -2.34
C ALA A 117 -9.25 20.32 -2.68
N VAL A 118 -9.96 19.32 -2.15
CA VAL A 118 -11.34 19.00 -2.53
C VAL A 118 -12.22 18.58 -1.35
N GLY A 119 -11.78 18.80 -0.10
CA GLY A 119 -12.57 18.51 1.10
C GLY A 119 -12.71 17.01 1.44
N VAL A 120 -11.98 16.13 0.73
CA VAL A 120 -12.03 14.67 0.95
C VAL A 120 -10.90 14.24 1.89
N SER A 121 -11.26 13.74 3.06
CA SER A 121 -10.30 13.19 4.01
C SER A 121 -9.85 11.78 3.61
N ASN A 122 -8.64 11.38 3.99
CA ASN A 122 -8.20 9.99 3.85
C ASN A 122 -7.24 9.53 4.96
N ALA A 123 -7.31 8.25 5.30
CA ALA A 123 -6.40 7.58 6.23
C ALA A 123 -6.36 6.06 5.98
N ALA A 124 -5.34 5.37 6.49
CA ALA A 124 -5.31 3.92 6.58
C ALA A 124 -5.37 3.46 8.03
N ILE A 125 -6.07 2.35 8.26
CA ILE A 125 -5.86 1.55 9.47
C ILE A 125 -5.02 0.32 9.12
N CYS A 126 -4.04 0.02 9.96
CA CYS A 126 -3.06 -1.04 9.79
C CYS A 126 -3.15 -2.01 10.97
N PRO A 127 -4.09 -2.97 10.96
CA PRO A 127 -4.20 -3.93 12.05
C PRO A 127 -3.02 -4.90 12.08
N GLY A 128 -2.62 -5.24 13.31
CA GLY A 128 -1.88 -6.45 13.65
C GLY A 128 -2.78 -7.70 13.62
N PRO A 129 -2.35 -8.81 14.24
CA PRO A 129 -3.17 -10.02 14.31
C PRO A 129 -4.52 -9.76 14.98
N ALA A 130 -5.57 -10.34 14.41
CA ALA A 130 -6.94 -10.26 14.91
C ALA A 130 -7.64 -11.61 14.78
N HIS A 131 -8.39 -12.02 15.80
CA HIS A 131 -9.15 -13.27 15.86
C HIS A 131 -10.32 -13.24 14.87
N THR A 132 -10.01 -13.57 13.62
CA THR A 132 -10.95 -13.58 12.49
C THR A 132 -10.78 -14.89 11.71
N PRO A 133 -11.77 -15.31 10.90
CA PRO A 133 -11.66 -16.51 10.08
C PRO A 133 -10.48 -16.51 9.08
N ILE A 134 -9.78 -15.39 8.88
CA ILE A 134 -8.57 -15.36 8.05
C ILE A 134 -7.50 -16.31 8.58
N PHE A 135 -7.43 -16.51 9.91
CA PHE A 135 -6.51 -17.43 10.57
C PHE A 135 -7.09 -18.84 10.74
N GLU A 136 -8.24 -19.16 10.16
CA GLU A 136 -8.76 -20.53 10.15
C GLU A 136 -8.33 -21.32 8.91
N GLN A 137 -7.73 -20.62 7.92
CA GLN A 137 -7.28 -21.25 6.69
C GLN A 137 -6.03 -22.11 6.90
N GLU A 138 -5.96 -23.24 6.19
CA GLU A 138 -4.91 -24.25 6.37
C GLU A 138 -3.49 -23.68 6.29
N TYR A 139 -3.24 -22.76 5.36
CA TYR A 139 -1.92 -22.17 5.13
C TYR A 139 -1.49 -21.14 6.20
N CYS A 140 -2.39 -20.72 7.11
CA CYS A 140 -2.08 -19.71 8.12
C CYS A 140 -2.67 -19.97 9.50
N ARG A 141 -3.28 -21.14 9.74
CA ARG A 141 -3.88 -21.48 11.04
C ARG A 141 -2.93 -21.49 12.22
N ASP A 142 -1.67 -21.82 11.98
CA ASP A 142 -0.66 -21.89 13.03
C ASP A 142 -0.09 -20.50 13.39
N ARG A 143 -0.55 -19.43 12.72
CA ARG A 143 -0.05 -18.06 12.94
C ARG A 143 -0.77 -17.32 14.06
N LEU A 144 -1.97 -17.76 14.44
CA LEU A 144 -2.73 -17.15 15.54
C LEU A 144 -3.58 -18.22 16.22
N GLN A 145 -3.21 -18.58 17.45
CA GLN A 145 -3.97 -19.50 18.28
C GLN A 145 -4.95 -18.74 19.16
N ARG A 146 -6.07 -19.36 19.55
CA ARG A 146 -7.12 -18.73 20.39
C ARG A 146 -6.60 -18.11 21.69
N GLY A 147 -5.47 -18.58 22.22
CA GLY A 147 -4.89 -18.07 23.46
C GLY A 147 -3.82 -16.99 23.26
N ASP A 148 -3.58 -16.53 22.03
CA ASP A 148 -2.58 -15.51 21.72
C ASP A 148 -3.15 -14.10 21.91
N VAL A 149 -2.28 -13.17 22.27
CA VAL A 149 -2.62 -11.75 22.40
C VAL A 149 -2.83 -11.17 21.00
N ALA A 150 -4.08 -10.88 20.65
CA ALA A 150 -4.48 -10.35 19.35
C ALA A 150 -5.77 -9.55 19.47
N LEU A 151 -6.04 -8.72 18.46
CA LEU A 151 -7.26 -7.92 18.39
C LEU A 151 -8.48 -8.82 18.23
N GLU A 152 -9.63 -8.27 18.60
CA GLU A 152 -10.94 -8.83 18.23
C GLU A 152 -11.51 -7.97 17.09
N PRO A 153 -12.40 -8.50 16.26
CA PRO A 153 -13.05 -7.73 15.19
C PRO A 153 -13.67 -6.41 15.69
N GLU A 154 -14.24 -6.44 16.89
CA GLU A 154 -14.86 -5.29 17.54
C GLU A 154 -13.85 -4.19 17.86
N HIS A 155 -12.64 -4.56 18.32
CA HIS A 155 -11.56 -3.60 18.54
C HIS A 155 -11.17 -2.89 17.23
N VAL A 156 -11.07 -3.65 16.13
CA VAL A 156 -10.75 -3.09 14.81
C VAL A 156 -11.85 -2.13 14.34
N ALA A 157 -13.12 -2.48 14.54
CA ALA A 157 -14.26 -1.66 14.15
C ALA A 157 -14.34 -0.36 14.97
N GLU A 158 -14.20 -0.43 16.29
CA GLU A 158 -14.21 0.74 17.18
C GLU A 158 -13.09 1.72 16.82
N LEU A 159 -11.87 1.22 16.64
CA LEU A 159 -10.72 2.06 16.30
C LEU A 159 -10.83 2.63 14.89
N THR A 160 -11.43 1.89 13.95
CA THR A 160 -11.75 2.41 12.61
C THR A 160 -12.69 3.61 12.71
N LEU A 161 -13.76 3.52 13.51
CA LEU A 161 -14.68 4.63 13.73
C LEU A 161 -13.98 5.83 14.39
N LYS A 162 -13.09 5.58 15.34
CA LYS A 162 -12.26 6.61 15.96
C LYS A 162 -11.40 7.34 14.93
N VAL A 163 -10.71 6.60 14.04
CA VAL A 163 -9.92 7.19 12.94
C VAL A 163 -10.79 8.00 11.97
N PHE A 164 -12.03 7.56 11.71
CA PHE A 164 -12.98 8.29 10.87
C PHE A 164 -13.39 9.66 11.46
N GLN A 165 -13.52 9.75 12.78
CA GLN A 165 -14.19 10.87 13.45
C GLN A 165 -13.22 11.88 14.06
N GLU A 166 -12.04 11.45 14.48
CA GLU A 166 -11.12 12.33 15.21
C GLU A 166 -10.42 13.32 14.26
N PRO A 167 -10.37 14.61 14.62
CA PRO A 167 -9.88 15.68 13.73
C PRO A 167 -8.38 15.61 13.44
N GLN A 168 -7.63 14.87 14.27
CA GLN A 168 -6.19 14.63 14.07
C GLN A 168 -5.90 13.76 12.84
N TYR A 169 -6.90 13.03 12.34
CA TYR A 169 -6.77 12.19 11.16
C TYR A 169 -7.41 12.81 9.91
N GLY A 170 -7.15 12.16 8.77
CA GLY A 170 -7.78 12.45 7.49
C GLY A 170 -6.90 13.16 6.47
N ASP A 171 -5.59 13.27 6.69
CA ASP A 171 -4.65 13.84 5.69
C ASP A 171 -3.51 12.88 5.32
N GLY A 172 -3.85 11.60 5.14
CA GLY A 172 -2.89 10.56 4.79
C GLY A 172 -2.20 9.91 5.99
N ASN A 173 -2.89 9.88 7.13
CA ASN A 173 -2.41 9.22 8.34
C ASN A 173 -2.40 7.70 8.13
N ILE A 174 -1.36 7.03 8.63
CA ILE A 174 -1.23 5.57 8.64
C ILE A 174 -1.32 5.13 10.09
N VAL A 175 -2.45 4.62 10.52
CA VAL A 175 -2.72 4.32 11.93
C VAL A 175 -2.57 2.83 12.16
N GLU A 176 -1.55 2.42 12.88
CA GLU A 176 -1.41 1.02 13.30
C GLU A 176 -2.20 0.76 14.58
N ILE A 177 -2.80 -0.43 14.63
CA ILE A 177 -3.50 -0.93 15.80
C ILE A 177 -3.05 -2.35 16.10
N MET A 178 -2.72 -2.66 17.34
CA MET A 178 -2.37 -4.00 17.77
C MET A 178 -2.69 -4.20 19.24
N MET A 179 -2.97 -5.44 19.64
CA MET A 179 -2.97 -5.78 21.07
C MET A 179 -1.53 -5.97 21.53
N ILE A 180 -1.21 -5.37 22.67
CA ILE A 180 0.08 -5.49 23.37
C ILE A 180 -0.13 -5.94 24.81
N GLY A 181 0.94 -6.46 25.42
CA GLY A 181 0.94 -6.89 26.82
C GLY A 181 1.12 -8.41 26.96
N SER A 182 0.76 -8.92 28.15
CA SER A 182 0.76 -10.36 28.46
C SER A 182 -0.63 -10.94 28.28
N LYS A 183 -0.82 -12.24 28.56
CA LYS A 183 -2.17 -12.82 28.52
C LYS A 183 -3.08 -12.27 29.62
N GLU A 184 -2.48 -11.91 30.75
CA GLU A 184 -3.15 -11.45 31.97
C GLU A 184 -3.42 -9.94 31.95
N GLU A 185 -2.58 -9.17 31.25
CA GLU A 185 -2.71 -7.71 31.15
C GLU A 185 -2.51 -7.27 29.71
N GLN A 186 -3.61 -6.94 29.04
CA GLN A 186 -3.66 -6.59 27.62
C GLN A 186 -4.16 -5.16 27.44
N SER A 187 -3.60 -4.46 26.45
CA SER A 187 -4.10 -3.14 26.03
C SER A 187 -4.00 -2.96 24.52
N VAL A 188 -4.85 -2.10 23.98
CA VAL A 188 -4.80 -1.70 22.58
C VAL A 188 -3.71 -0.64 22.42
N HIS A 189 -2.72 -0.93 21.59
CA HIS A 189 -1.78 0.05 21.07
C HIS A 189 -2.35 0.71 19.82
N VAL A 190 -2.35 2.04 19.79
CA VAL A 190 -2.74 2.85 18.63
C VAL A 190 -1.64 3.86 18.38
N HIS A 191 -1.10 3.88 17.16
CA HIS A 191 0.01 4.76 16.83
C HIS A 191 -0.03 5.19 15.37
N GLU A 192 0.31 6.44 15.10
CA GLU A 192 0.49 6.91 13.73
C GLU A 192 1.92 6.59 13.25
N VAL A 193 2.00 5.81 12.17
CA VAL A 193 3.26 5.44 11.54
C VAL A 193 3.72 6.56 10.62
N GLY A 194 4.78 7.26 11.04
CA GLY A 194 5.52 8.19 10.19
C GLY A 194 6.38 7.44 9.17
N LEU A 195 6.11 7.63 7.88
CA LEU A 195 6.85 6.99 6.78
C LEU A 195 8.01 7.83 6.25
N GLU A 196 8.21 9.03 6.82
CA GLU A 196 9.21 10.00 6.40
C GLU A 196 10.63 9.46 6.55
N ALA A 197 10.83 8.51 7.47
CA ALA A 197 12.11 7.80 7.64
C ALA A 197 12.51 6.96 6.42
N LEU A 198 11.57 6.62 5.53
CA LEU A 198 11.83 5.89 4.28
C LEU A 198 12.13 6.82 3.11
N TYR A 199 11.88 8.12 3.26
CA TYR A 199 12.01 9.05 2.16
C TYR A 199 13.50 9.30 1.86
N PRO A 200 13.88 9.50 0.58
CA PRO A 200 15.24 9.84 0.22
C PRO A 200 15.73 11.07 0.99
N THR A 201 16.97 11.01 1.51
CA THR A 201 17.62 12.14 2.21
C THR A 201 17.99 13.28 1.27
N VAL A 202 18.06 12.99 -0.03
CA VAL A 202 18.19 13.96 -1.11
C VAL A 202 16.99 13.76 -2.04
N GLY A 203 16.22 14.82 -2.28
CA GLY A 203 15.03 14.71 -3.10
C GLY A 203 15.42 14.32 -4.53
N PRO A 204 14.82 13.29 -5.14
CA PRO A 204 14.97 13.06 -6.59
C PRO A 204 14.47 14.27 -7.41
N LEU A 205 13.77 15.19 -6.74
CA LEU A 205 13.12 16.38 -7.23
C LEU A 205 13.96 17.65 -7.05
N ASP A 206 14.95 17.64 -6.14
CA ASP A 206 15.90 18.76 -5.95
C ASP A 206 16.90 18.87 -7.12
N VAL A 207 16.96 17.84 -7.96
CA VAL A 207 17.88 17.73 -9.10
C VAL A 207 17.33 18.43 -10.34
N GLY A 208 16.94 19.71 -10.24
CA GLY A 208 16.56 20.54 -11.40
C GLY A 208 15.44 19.97 -12.29
N THR A 209 14.64 19.03 -11.77
CA THR A 209 13.54 18.41 -12.54
C THR A 209 12.29 19.27 -12.43
N GLY A 210 11.55 19.43 -13.53
CA GLY A 210 10.27 20.14 -13.53
C GLY A 210 9.12 19.42 -12.80
N ALA A 211 9.39 18.23 -12.24
CA ALA A 211 8.36 17.35 -11.69
C ALA A 211 7.60 17.98 -10.50
N MET A 212 8.26 18.71 -9.60
CA MET A 212 7.57 19.42 -8.50
C MET A 212 6.68 20.55 -8.99
N ALA A 213 7.15 21.32 -9.97
CA ALA A 213 6.36 22.39 -10.55
C ALA A 213 5.10 21.84 -11.24
N GLU A 214 5.20 20.69 -11.92
CA GLU A 214 4.06 20.01 -12.52
C GLU A 214 3.11 19.40 -11.47
N GLU A 215 3.63 18.84 -10.37
CA GLU A 215 2.78 18.34 -9.27
C GLU A 215 1.99 19.48 -8.60
N LEU A 216 2.63 20.62 -8.33
CA LEU A 216 1.93 21.80 -7.81
C LEU A 216 0.87 22.33 -8.79
N LYS A 217 1.19 22.41 -10.09
CA LYS A 217 0.21 22.76 -11.12
C LYS A 217 -0.95 21.76 -11.18
N PHE A 218 -0.68 20.47 -10.99
CA PHE A 218 -1.70 19.45 -10.92
C PHE A 218 -2.62 19.67 -9.71
N PHE A 219 -2.06 19.95 -8.53
CA PHE A 219 -2.86 20.28 -7.34
C PHE A 219 -3.76 21.50 -7.54
N GLU A 220 -3.27 22.57 -8.17
CA GLU A 220 -4.12 23.74 -8.48
C GLU A 220 -5.23 23.39 -9.48
N LYS A 221 -4.93 22.60 -10.53
CA LYS A 221 -5.96 22.11 -11.45
C LYS A 221 -7.00 21.24 -10.76
N VAL A 222 -6.60 20.42 -9.78
CA VAL A 222 -7.52 19.58 -9.00
C VAL A 222 -8.50 20.44 -8.20
N LYS A 223 -8.08 21.59 -7.68
CA LYS A 223 -9.00 22.53 -7.01
C LYS A 223 -10.05 23.12 -7.96
N GLU A 224 -9.65 23.42 -9.19
CA GLU A 224 -10.53 24.06 -10.18
C GLU A 224 -11.45 23.07 -10.93
N LYS A 225 -10.93 21.88 -11.26
CA LYS A 225 -11.56 20.93 -12.19
C LYS A 225 -11.73 19.53 -11.61
N GLY A 226 -11.26 19.28 -10.39
CA GLY A 226 -11.18 17.94 -9.82
C GLY A 226 -10.05 17.09 -10.42
N MET A 227 -9.97 15.81 -10.07
CA MET A 227 -8.93 14.86 -10.47
C MET A 227 -9.11 14.21 -11.85
N ARG A 228 -10.12 14.59 -12.64
CA ARG A 228 -10.21 14.11 -14.02
C ARG A 228 -9.04 14.65 -14.83
N SER A 229 -8.11 13.78 -15.20
CA SER A 229 -7.08 14.13 -16.18
C SER A 229 -7.77 14.60 -17.46
N SER A 230 -7.22 15.60 -18.13
CA SER A 230 -7.70 16.13 -19.40
C SER A 230 -7.54 15.15 -20.59
N SER A 231 -7.65 13.84 -20.34
CA SER A 231 -7.49 12.76 -21.33
C SER A 231 -8.79 12.00 -21.54
N GLN A 232 -9.86 12.75 -21.83
CA GLN A 232 -11.02 12.24 -22.56
C GLN A 232 -11.38 13.23 -23.67
N THR A 233 -10.66 13.10 -24.78
CA THR A 233 -11.10 13.41 -26.15
C THR A 233 -10.44 12.41 -27.07
#